data_AF-A0A7H8KVT4-F1
#
_entry.id   AF-A0A7H8KVT4-F1
#
_cell.length_a   1.000
_cell.length_b   1.000
_cell.length_c   1.000
_cell.angle_alpha   90.00
_cell.angle_beta   90.00
_cell.angle_gamma   90.00
#
_symmetry.space_group_name_H-M   'P 1'
#
loop_
_entity.id
_entity.type
_entity.pdbx_description
1 polymer ?
#
loop_
_entity_poly.entity_id
_entity_poly.type
_entity_poly.pdbx_seq_one_letter_code
_entity_poly.pdbx_strand_id
1 'polypeptide(L)'
;MADAIRRDPGGHLPTDRRRRPEKYLRSWDRARRLFAADAAARPERYVAAALPRLPFADGTFALTLSSYLLFAYPAVFGPAEQLGALRELVRVTAPGGEVRVYPLHDERGRPCPHLTELRAALRHHRIATRVRRTGRSGSILTLHPPPPGRAPRLAPR
;
A
#
# COMPACT_ATOMS: atom_id res chain seq x y z
N MET A 1 19.39 5.92 8.21
CA MET A 1 18.13 6.44 8.79
C MET A 1 18.11 6.35 10.32
N ALA A 2 18.36 5.18 10.95
CA ALA A 2 18.42 5.08 12.42
C ALA A 2 19.49 6.00 13.06
N ASP A 3 20.69 6.07 12.49
CA ASP A 3 21.74 6.99 12.96
C ASP A 3 21.43 8.46 12.68
N ALA A 4 20.67 8.73 11.62
CA ALA A 4 20.19 10.08 11.32
C ALA A 4 19.13 10.52 12.34
N ILE A 5 18.16 9.65 12.68
CA ILE A 5 17.16 9.89 13.76
C ILE A 5 17.85 10.04 15.13
N ARG A 6 18.94 9.31 15.40
CA ARG A 6 19.72 9.48 16.64
C ARG A 6 20.41 10.84 16.70
N ARG A 7 20.95 11.32 15.58
CA ARG A 7 21.68 12.60 15.48
C ARG A 7 20.73 13.81 15.48
N ASP A 8 19.60 13.71 14.80
CA ASP A 8 18.57 14.76 14.77
C ASP A 8 17.16 14.13 14.83
N PRO A 9 16.65 13.88 16.05
CA PRO A 9 15.30 13.37 16.22
C PRO A 9 14.22 14.33 15.72
N GLY A 10 14.47 15.65 15.76
CA GLY A 10 13.50 16.69 15.43
C GLY A 10 13.25 16.84 13.93
N GLY A 11 14.26 16.56 13.11
CA GLY A 11 14.14 16.55 11.64
C GLY A 11 13.51 15.28 11.05
N HIS A 12 13.39 14.20 11.84
CA HIS A 12 12.96 12.89 11.35
C HIS A 12 11.76 12.27 12.08
N LEU A 13 11.38 12.78 13.24
CA LEU A 13 10.20 12.32 13.98
C LEU A 13 9.12 13.40 13.99
N PRO A 14 7.83 13.02 13.94
CA PRO A 14 6.74 13.97 14.13
C PRO A 14 6.91 14.74 15.44
N THR A 15 6.67 16.05 15.40
CA THR A 15 6.88 17.01 16.50
C THR A 15 5.95 16.84 17.71
N ASP A 16 5.13 15.77 17.75
CA ASP A 16 4.39 15.39 18.95
C ASP A 16 5.38 14.93 20.04
N ARG A 17 5.58 15.83 21.01
CA ARG A 17 6.40 15.69 22.22
C ARG A 17 6.11 14.43 23.07
N ARG A 18 5.08 13.63 22.78
CA ARG A 18 4.72 12.44 23.56
C ARG A 18 5.40 11.14 23.13
N ARG A 19 6.15 11.11 22.02
CA ARG A 19 6.87 9.90 21.59
C ARG A 19 8.37 10.00 21.87
N ARG A 20 8.84 9.30 22.91
CA ARG A 20 10.28 9.15 23.19
C ARG A 20 10.99 8.53 21.97
N PRO A 21 11.93 9.23 21.31
CA PRO A 21 12.64 8.75 20.11
C PRO A 21 13.22 7.34 20.28
N GLU A 22 13.76 7.04 21.45
CA GLU A 22 14.31 5.73 21.78
C GLU A 22 13.29 4.60 21.66
N LYS A 23 12.03 4.81 22.06
CA LYS A 23 10.97 3.79 21.94
C LYS A 23 10.67 3.51 20.47
N TYR A 24 10.68 4.55 19.64
CA TYR A 24 10.48 4.44 18.20
C TYR A 24 11.65 3.68 17.55
N LEU A 25 12.89 4.05 17.89
CA LEU A 25 14.10 3.38 17.42
C LEU A 25 14.14 1.90 17.84
N ARG A 26 13.79 1.57 19.09
CA ARG A 26 13.71 0.17 19.55
C ARG A 26 12.69 -0.65 18.76
N SER A 27 11.53 -0.06 18.43
CA SER A 27 10.52 -0.72 17.60
C SER A 27 11.02 -0.96 16.18
N TRP A 28 11.69 0.02 15.59
CA TRP A 28 12.28 -0.08 14.25
C TRP A 28 13.37 -1.14 14.20
N ASP A 29 14.30 -1.13 15.16
CA ASP A 29 15.38 -2.11 15.24
C ASP A 29 14.83 -3.53 15.42
N ARG A 30 13.77 -3.70 16.22
CA ARG A 30 13.08 -4.98 16.37
C ARG A 30 12.42 -5.43 15.06
N ALA A 31 11.66 -4.55 14.39
CA ALA A 31 11.00 -4.87 13.13
C ALA A 31 12.02 -5.25 12.04
N ARG A 32 13.12 -4.49 11.93
CA ARG A 32 14.22 -4.78 11.00
C ARG A 32 14.84 -6.15 11.26
N ARG A 33 15.11 -6.49 12.52
CA ARG A 33 15.66 -7.82 12.88
C ARG A 33 14.69 -8.95 12.56
N LEU A 34 13.41 -8.80 12.87
CA LEU A 34 12.39 -9.81 12.55
C LEU A 34 12.26 -10.04 11.04
N PHE A 35 12.23 -8.96 10.26
CA PHE A 35 12.23 -9.03 8.80
C PHE A 35 13.49 -9.74 8.28
N ALA A 36 14.69 -9.32 8.71
CA ALA A 36 15.94 -9.89 8.22
C ALA A 36 16.07 -11.39 8.57
N ALA A 37 15.65 -11.78 9.78
CA ALA A 37 15.65 -13.18 10.19
C ALA A 37 14.67 -14.03 9.38
N ASP A 38 13.45 -13.55 9.14
CA ASP A 38 12.46 -14.27 8.35
C ASP A 38 12.84 -14.34 6.86
N ALA A 39 13.38 -13.26 6.29
CA ALA A 39 13.87 -13.23 4.93
C ALA A 39 15.07 -14.16 4.68
N ALA A 40 15.98 -14.28 5.65
CA ALA A 40 17.07 -15.24 5.58
C ALA A 40 16.57 -16.69 5.71
N ALA A 41 15.57 -16.93 6.56
CA ALA A 41 15.03 -18.27 6.80
C ALA A 41 14.08 -18.75 5.68
N ARG A 42 13.42 -17.83 4.97
CA ARG A 42 12.37 -18.12 3.97
C ARG A 42 12.51 -17.23 2.73
N PRO A 43 13.66 -17.26 2.02
CA PRO A 43 13.93 -16.36 0.91
C PRO A 43 12.89 -16.46 -0.22
N GLU A 44 12.25 -17.62 -0.39
CA GLU A 44 11.20 -17.86 -1.38
C GLU A 44 9.94 -17.01 -1.17
N ARG A 45 9.73 -16.48 0.05
CA ARG A 45 8.60 -15.58 0.36
C ARG A 45 8.88 -14.12 -0.02
N TYR A 46 10.12 -13.77 -0.35
CA TYR A 46 10.56 -12.40 -0.58
C TYR A 46 11.03 -12.23 -2.03
N VAL A 47 10.09 -11.81 -2.90
CA VAL A 47 10.39 -11.56 -4.31
C VAL A 47 10.79 -10.10 -4.51
N ALA A 48 11.95 -9.86 -5.13
CA ALA A 48 12.35 -8.53 -5.56
C ALA A 48 11.40 -8.03 -6.66
N ALA A 49 10.66 -6.97 -6.38
CA ALA A 49 9.64 -6.43 -7.27
C ALA A 49 9.50 -4.91 -7.10
N ALA A 50 8.97 -4.23 -8.11
CA ALA A 50 8.73 -2.80 -8.09
C ALA A 50 7.38 -2.46 -8.71
N LEU A 51 6.66 -1.50 -8.14
CA LEU A 51 5.45 -0.98 -8.76
C LEU A 51 5.82 -0.03 -9.92
N PRO A 52 5.03 0.00 -11.02
CA PRO A 52 3.73 -0.64 -11.20
C PRO A 52 3.80 -1.99 -11.97
N ARG A 53 4.89 -2.77 -11.86
CA ARG A 53 5.04 -4.06 -12.56
C ARG A 53 5.53 -5.15 -11.62
N LEU A 54 4.61 -5.93 -11.08
CA LEU A 54 4.87 -7.05 -10.20
C LEU A 54 5.01 -8.36 -11.00
N PRO A 55 5.95 -9.24 -10.63
CA PRO A 55 6.20 -10.52 -11.30
C PRO A 55 5.21 -11.60 -10.86
N PHE A 56 3.92 -11.27 -10.75
CA PHE A 56 2.87 -12.19 -10.38
C PHE A 56 1.81 -12.26 -11.48
N ALA A 57 1.19 -13.44 -11.63
CA ALA A 57 0.08 -13.63 -12.54
C ALA A 57 -1.16 -12.85 -12.08
N ASP A 58 -2.07 -12.61 -13.02
CA ASP A 58 -3.37 -12.02 -12.71
C ASP A 58 -4.13 -12.90 -11.71
N GLY A 59 -4.79 -12.28 -10.74
CA GLY A 59 -5.65 -12.99 -9.80
C GLY A 59 -4.97 -13.92 -8.81
N THR A 60 -3.66 -13.77 -8.59
CA THR A 60 -2.86 -14.66 -7.72
C THR A 60 -3.29 -14.63 -6.24
N PHE A 61 -3.64 -13.46 -5.70
CA PHE A 61 -3.79 -13.28 -4.25
C PHE A 61 -5.23 -12.97 -3.83
N ALA A 62 -5.75 -13.65 -2.81
CA ALA A 62 -7.03 -13.27 -2.21
C ALA A 62 -6.98 -11.89 -1.51
N LEU A 63 -5.81 -11.49 -1.02
CA LEU A 63 -5.57 -10.23 -0.32
C LEU A 63 -4.22 -9.64 -0.72
N THR A 64 -4.21 -8.39 -1.16
CA THR A 64 -2.98 -7.63 -1.46
C THR A 64 -2.90 -6.41 -0.54
N LEU A 65 -1.74 -6.18 0.07
CA LEU A 65 -1.53 -5.11 1.04
C LEU A 65 -0.42 -4.15 0.59
N SER A 66 -0.66 -2.85 0.73
CA SER A 66 0.38 -1.82 0.62
C SER A 66 0.33 -0.94 1.85
N SER A 67 1.36 -1.01 2.70
CA SER A 67 1.48 -0.25 3.93
C SER A 67 2.67 0.71 3.87
N TYR A 68 2.47 1.99 4.20
CA TYR A 68 3.50 3.04 4.24
C TYR A 68 4.36 3.12 2.97
N LEU A 69 3.73 3.06 1.79
CA LEU A 69 4.40 3.16 0.49
C LEU A 69 3.74 4.23 -0.40
N LEU A 70 2.60 3.90 -1.03
CA LEU A 70 2.02 4.67 -2.15
C LEU A 70 1.69 6.13 -1.82
N PHE A 71 1.11 6.39 -0.65
CA PHE A 71 0.72 7.74 -0.25
C PHE A 71 1.75 8.39 0.67
N ALA A 72 2.61 7.61 1.32
CA ALA A 72 3.61 8.11 2.26
C ALA A 72 4.68 8.94 1.54
N TYR A 73 5.02 8.59 0.30
CA TYR A 73 6.11 9.19 -0.48
C TYR A 73 5.61 9.80 -1.80
N PRO A 74 4.88 10.94 -1.76
CA PRO A 74 4.32 11.57 -2.96
C PRO A 74 5.36 12.08 -3.95
N ALA A 75 6.62 12.28 -3.52
CA ALA A 75 7.73 12.61 -4.42
C ALA A 75 8.19 11.42 -5.28
N VAL A 76 7.90 10.18 -4.84
CA VAL A 76 8.21 8.94 -5.58
C VAL A 76 6.98 8.46 -6.34
N PHE A 77 5.81 8.54 -5.71
CA PHE A 77 4.53 8.12 -6.27
C PHE A 77 3.63 9.33 -6.46
N GLY A 78 3.74 9.99 -7.62
CA GLY A 78 2.80 11.00 -8.05
C GLY A 78 1.43 10.41 -8.40
N PRO A 79 0.44 11.25 -8.77
CA PRO A 79 -0.93 10.80 -9.04
C PRO A 79 -1.01 9.68 -10.10
N ALA A 80 -0.21 9.77 -11.17
CA ALA A 80 -0.19 8.78 -12.24
C ALA A 80 0.45 7.46 -11.78
N GLU A 81 1.56 7.54 -11.05
CA GLU A 81 2.27 6.38 -10.48
C GLU A 81 1.39 5.66 -9.45
N GLN A 82 0.66 6.41 -8.62
CA GLN A 82 -0.31 5.86 -7.68
C GLN A 82 -1.42 5.12 -8.41
N LEU A 83 -2.00 5.68 -9.47
CA LEU A 83 -3.03 5.00 -10.26
C LEU A 83 -2.50 3.71 -10.89
N GLY A 84 -1.32 3.77 -11.51
CA GLY A 84 -0.66 2.59 -12.09
C GLY A 84 -0.40 1.51 -11.05
N ALA A 85 0.13 1.88 -9.90
CA ALA A 85 0.40 0.97 -8.80
C ALA A 85 -0.88 0.34 -8.23
N LEU A 86 -1.94 1.13 -8.02
CA LEU A 86 -3.21 0.61 -7.50
C LEU A 86 -3.88 -0.37 -8.48
N ARG A 87 -3.81 -0.08 -9.78
CA ARG A 87 -4.27 -1.00 -10.83
C ARG A 87 -3.46 -2.29 -10.84
N GLU A 88 -2.15 -2.19 -10.64
CA GLU A 88 -1.26 -3.35 -10.58
C GLU A 88 -1.55 -4.23 -9.35
N LEU A 89 -1.76 -3.62 -8.18
CA LEU A 89 -2.17 -4.37 -6.99
C LEU A 89 -3.51 -5.08 -7.20
N VAL A 90 -4.46 -4.44 -7.90
CA VAL A 90 -5.74 -5.06 -8.25
C VAL A 90 -5.58 -6.18 -9.26
N ARG A 91 -4.70 -6.04 -10.26
CA ARG A 91 -4.44 -7.07 -11.28
C ARG A 91 -4.01 -8.38 -10.63
N VAL A 92 -3.10 -8.33 -9.67
CA VAL A 92 -2.59 -9.52 -8.97
C VAL A 92 -3.56 -10.04 -7.91
N THR A 93 -4.64 -9.32 -7.60
CA THR A 93 -5.68 -9.76 -6.65
C THR A 93 -6.76 -10.57 -7.35
N ALA A 94 -7.07 -11.74 -6.81
CA ALA A 94 -8.11 -12.66 -7.27
C ALA A 94 -9.47 -11.96 -7.41
N PRO A 95 -10.30 -12.35 -8.39
CA PRO A 95 -11.71 -11.95 -8.41
C PRO A 95 -12.38 -12.29 -7.07
N GLY A 96 -13.12 -11.33 -6.50
CA GLY A 96 -13.70 -11.47 -5.15
C GLY A 96 -12.72 -11.21 -3.99
N GLY A 97 -11.44 -11.01 -4.28
CA GLY A 97 -10.43 -10.58 -3.31
C GLY A 97 -10.48 -9.09 -2.96
N GLU A 98 -9.52 -8.64 -2.16
CA GLU A 98 -9.43 -7.26 -1.69
C GLU A 98 -8.00 -6.73 -1.73
N VAL A 99 -7.84 -5.47 -2.13
CA VAL A 99 -6.60 -4.71 -1.92
C VAL A 99 -6.83 -3.76 -0.75
N ARG A 100 -5.86 -3.64 0.17
CA ARG A 100 -5.87 -2.62 1.24
C ARG A 100 -4.64 -1.75 1.17
N VAL A 101 -4.85 -0.44 1.15
CA VAL A 101 -3.78 0.54 1.09
C VAL A 101 -3.86 1.48 2.28
N TYR A 102 -2.74 1.58 2.99
CA TYR A 102 -2.55 2.41 4.16
C TYR A 102 -1.16 3.06 4.12
N PRO A 103 -0.97 4.27 4.67
CA PRO A 103 -1.99 5.25 5.01
C PRO A 103 -2.55 5.94 3.75
N LEU A 104 -3.48 6.90 3.92
CA LEU A 104 -3.95 7.82 2.86
C LEU A 104 -3.43 9.25 3.07
N HIS A 105 -2.25 9.37 3.68
CA HIS A 105 -1.55 10.62 3.94
C HIS A 105 -0.06 10.45 3.67
N ASP A 106 0.64 11.57 3.51
CA ASP A 106 2.09 11.59 3.32
C ASP A 106 2.87 11.37 4.63
N GLU A 107 4.20 11.34 4.53
CA GLU A 107 5.13 11.25 5.65
C GLU A 107 4.95 12.36 6.73
N ARG A 108 4.33 13.49 6.37
CA ARG A 108 4.03 14.61 7.29
C ARG A 108 2.61 14.51 7.88
N GLY A 109 1.85 13.47 7.54
CA GLY A 109 0.47 13.29 7.97
C GLY A 109 -0.55 14.12 7.19
N ARG A 110 -0.15 14.75 6.08
CA ARG A 110 -1.07 15.53 5.23
C ARG A 110 -1.89 14.57 4.36
N PRO A 111 -3.23 14.64 4.38
CA PRO A 111 -4.07 13.77 3.55
C PRO A 111 -3.74 13.90 2.06
N CYS A 112 -3.93 12.81 1.31
CA CYS A 112 -3.81 12.81 -0.15
C CYS A 112 -4.82 13.79 -0.76
N PRO A 113 -4.39 14.88 -1.42
CA PRO A 113 -5.29 15.94 -1.88
C PRO A 113 -6.17 15.50 -3.05
N HIS A 114 -5.67 14.58 -3.89
CA HIS A 114 -6.33 14.11 -5.11
C HIS A 114 -7.00 12.73 -4.96
N LEU A 115 -7.36 12.35 -3.73
CA LEU A 115 -7.96 11.03 -3.47
C LEU A 115 -9.29 10.84 -4.19
N THR A 116 -10.07 11.91 -4.35
CA THR A 116 -11.38 11.86 -5.02
C THR A 116 -11.22 11.56 -6.50
N GLU A 117 -10.31 12.26 -7.17
CA GLU A 117 -9.95 12.10 -8.58
C GLU A 117 -9.38 10.71 -8.83
N LEU A 118 -8.47 10.26 -7.96
CA LEU A 118 -7.88 8.92 -8.05
C LEU A 118 -8.94 7.82 -7.96
N ARG A 119 -9.91 7.96 -7.05
CA ARG A 119 -11.03 7.01 -6.94
C ARG A 119 -11.97 7.07 -8.14
N ALA A 120 -12.16 8.24 -8.74
CA ALA A 120 -12.94 8.38 -9.98
C ALA A 120 -12.24 7.69 -11.16
N ALA A 121 -10.91 7.84 -11.28
CA ALA A 121 -10.11 7.14 -12.29
C ALA A 121 -10.17 5.62 -12.12
N LEU A 122 -10.04 5.11 -10.88
CA LEU A 122 -10.19 3.68 -10.59
C LEU A 122 -11.59 3.15 -10.96
N ARG A 123 -12.64 3.94 -10.71
CA ARG A 123 -14.01 3.58 -11.11
C ARG A 123 -14.16 3.47 -12.63
N HIS A 124 -13.48 4.31 -13.41
CA HIS A 124 -13.48 4.20 -14.88
C HIS A 124 -12.91 2.85 -15.35
N HIS A 125 -11.96 2.29 -14.59
CA HIS A 125 -11.43 0.93 -14.78
C HIS A 125 -12.28 -0.17 -14.12
N ARG A 126 -13.51 0.14 -13.69
CA ARG A 126 -14.43 -0.77 -12.98
C ARG A 126 -13.88 -1.31 -11.65
N ILE A 127 -12.93 -0.62 -11.04
CA ILE A 127 -12.39 -0.96 -9.72
C ILE A 127 -13.21 -0.23 -8.66
N ALA A 128 -13.92 -0.98 -7.83
CA ALA A 128 -14.71 -0.40 -6.75
C ALA A 128 -13.79 0.01 -5.58
N THR A 129 -14.06 1.16 -4.96
CA THR A 129 -13.24 1.68 -3.86
C THR A 129 -14.07 2.09 -2.65
N ARG A 130 -13.56 1.81 -1.44
CA ARG A 130 -14.13 2.31 -0.17
C ARG A 130 -13.03 2.85 0.73
N VAL A 131 -13.32 3.91 1.47
CA VAL A 131 -12.44 4.42 2.53
C VAL A 131 -12.98 3.93 3.86
N ARG A 132 -12.17 3.20 4.61
CA ARG A 132 -12.52 2.67 5.94
C ARG A 132 -11.68 3.37 7.00
N ARG A 133 -12.34 3.92 8.03
CA ARG A 133 -11.63 4.49 9.19
C ARG A 133 -11.07 3.37 10.05
N THR A 134 -9.84 3.54 10.54
CA THR A 134 -9.16 2.65 11.47
C THR A 134 -8.81 3.40 12.74
N GLY A 135 -9.39 3.01 13.87
CA GLY A 135 -9.12 3.62 15.17
C GLY A 135 -9.26 5.14 15.18
N ARG A 136 -8.43 5.82 15.99
CA ARG A 136 -8.60 7.26 16.27
C ARG A 136 -8.25 8.20 15.12
N SER A 137 -7.41 7.80 14.14
CA SER A 137 -6.93 8.76 13.11
C SER A 137 -6.51 8.14 11.77
N GLY A 138 -6.59 6.83 11.58
CA GLY A 138 -6.15 6.20 10.32
C GLY A 138 -7.30 5.99 9.36
N SER A 139 -7.00 5.96 8.06
CA SER A 139 -7.92 5.54 7.01
C SER A 139 -7.22 4.56 6.07
N ILE A 140 -7.93 3.52 5.65
CA ILE A 140 -7.52 2.54 4.66
C ILE A 140 -8.37 2.72 3.41
N LEU A 141 -7.75 2.75 2.24
CA LEU A 141 -8.46 2.58 0.96
C LEU A 141 -8.55 1.09 0.67
N THR A 142 -9.76 0.56 0.54
CA THR A 142 -9.99 -0.77 0.01
C THR A 142 -10.37 -0.69 -1.46
N LEU A 143 -9.82 -1.61 -2.26
CA LEU A 143 -10.15 -1.76 -3.67
C LEU A 143 -10.62 -3.19 -3.92
N HIS A 144 -11.63 -3.34 -4.77
CA HIS A 144 -12.15 -4.64 -5.15
C HIS A 144 -11.98 -4.82 -6.66
N PRO A 145 -11.33 -5.91 -7.11
CA PRO A 145 -11.27 -6.24 -8.53
C PRO A 145 -12.67 -6.32 -9.14
N PRO A 146 -12.83 -5.97 -10.41
CA PRO A 146 -14.10 -6.15 -11.09
C PRO A 146 -14.51 -7.64 -11.03
N PRO A 147 -15.82 -7.94 -11.00
CA PRO A 147 -16.28 -9.31 -11.17
C PRO A 147 -15.75 -9.87 -12.50
N PRO A 148 -15.49 -11.18 -12.58
CA PRO A 148 -15.05 -11.78 -13.83
C PRO A 148 -16.08 -11.44 -14.91
N GLY A 149 -15.58 -10.99 -16.07
CA GLY A 149 -16.45 -10.71 -17.21
C GLY A 149 -17.25 -11.97 -17.53
N ARG A 150 -18.58 -11.85 -17.68
CA ARG A 150 -19.38 -12.95 -18.23
C ARG A 150 -18.74 -13.36 -19.55
N ALA A 151 -18.29 -14.60 -19.66
CA ALA A 151 -17.93 -15.16 -20.96
C ALA A 151 -19.13 -14.98 -21.90
N PRO A 152 -18.92 -14.60 -23.18
CA PRO A 152 -20.02 -14.58 -24.13
C PRO A 152 -20.67 -15.97 -24.14
N ARG A 153 -21.99 -16.03 -23.89
CA ARG A 153 -22.75 -17.26 -24.06
C ARG A 153 -22.61 -17.64 -25.54
N LEU A 154 -21.79 -18.65 -25.83
CA LEU A 154 -21.82 -19.30 -27.14
C LEU A 154 -23.24 -19.78 -27.37
N ALA A 155 -23.93 -19.17 -28.34
CA ALA A 155 -25.23 -19.64 -28.78
C ALA A 155 -25.05 -21.05 -29.36
N PRO A 156 -25.95 -22.01 -29.05
CA PRO A 156 -25.94 -23.29 -29.72
C PRO A 156 -26.15 -23.09 -31.22
N ARG A 157 -25.36 -23.81 -32.02
CA ARG A 157 -25.45 -23.85 -33.48
C ARG A 157 -26.74 -24.52 -33.94
#